data_AF-A0A2V9VIP9-F1
#
_entry.id   AF-A0A2V9VIP9-F1
#
_cell.length_a   1.000
_cell.length_b   1.000
_cell.length_c   1.000
_cell.angle_alpha   90.00
_cell.angle_beta   90.00
_cell.angle_gamma   90.00
#
_symmetry.space_group_name_H-M   'P 1'
#
loop_
_entity.id
_entity.type
_entity.pdbx_description
1 polymer ?
#
loop_
_entity_poly.entity_id
_entity_poly.type
_entity_poly.pdbx_seq_one_letter_code
_entity_poly.pdbx_strand_id
1 'polypeptide(L)'
;MFIGHFAVGFASKKFAPRSSLAVLLAAPLFADILWPLFLLLGWEQVRIDPGNTKFTPFDFVSYPWSHSLLMDVVWATAFSIVYYAISHYR
;
A
#
# COMPACT_ATOMS: atom_id res chain seq x y z
N MET A 1 7.48 8.91 0.00
CA MET A 1 6.43 8.17 0.74
C MET A 1 6.97 6.83 1.26
N PHE A 2 7.58 5.99 0.41
CA PHE A 2 8.15 4.68 0.78
C PHE A 2 8.89 4.58 2.13
N ILE A 3 9.87 5.44 2.39
CA ILE A 3 10.64 5.39 3.66
C ILE A 3 9.73 5.51 4.88
N GLY A 4 8.66 6.32 4.81
CA GLY A 4 7.66 6.44 5.85
C GLY A 4 6.88 5.13 6.07
N HIS A 5 6.46 4.46 5.00
CA HIS A 5 5.78 3.17 5.08
C HIS A 5 6.67 2.10 5.73
N PHE A 6 7.94 2.02 5.30
CA PHE A 6 8.90 1.12 5.92
C PHE A 6 9.09 1.42 7.42
N ALA A 7 9.24 2.69 7.79
CA ALA A 7 9.39 3.10 9.18
C ALA A 7 8.19 2.65 10.05
N VAL A 8 6.96 2.83 9.55
CA VAL A 8 5.74 2.38 10.25
C VAL A 8 5.73 0.85 10.39
N GLY A 9 6.04 0.11 9.33
CA GLY A 9 6.05 -1.36 9.40
C GLY A 9 7.12 -1.92 10.35
N PHE A 10 8.32 -1.33 10.36
CA PHE A 10 9.35 -1.67 11.35
C PHE A 10 8.93 -1.30 12.78
N ALA A 11 8.41 -0.10 13.00
CA ALA A 11 7.95 0.34 14.32
C ALA A 11 6.81 -0.55 14.86
N SER A 12 5.94 -1.04 13.97
CA SER A 12 4.83 -1.93 14.28
C SER A 12 5.27 -3.27 14.86
N LYS A 13 6.51 -3.71 14.60
CA LYS A 13 7.04 -4.98 15.11
C LYS A 13 7.08 -5.02 16.65
N LYS A 14 7.28 -3.88 17.31
CA LYS A 14 7.20 -3.78 18.78
C LYS A 14 5.80 -4.07 19.30
N PHE A 15 4.76 -3.66 18.57
CA PHE A 15 3.36 -3.81 18.98
C PHE A 15 2.78 -5.16 18.55
N ALA A 16 3.28 -5.72 17.45
CA ALA A 16 2.84 -7.00 16.92
C ALA A 16 4.04 -7.97 16.74
N PRO A 17 4.70 -8.40 17.83
CA PRO A 17 5.94 -9.16 17.76
C PRO A 17 5.78 -10.55 17.15
N ARG A 18 4.59 -11.15 17.21
CA ARG A 18 4.31 -12.47 16.62
C ARG A 18 4.03 -12.39 15.11
N SER A 19 3.67 -11.21 14.60
CA SER A 19 3.42 -11.00 13.17
C SER A 19 4.74 -11.07 12.40
N SER A 20 4.73 -11.69 11.22
CA SER A 20 5.91 -11.68 10.37
C SER A 20 6.24 -10.25 9.93
N LEU A 21 7.53 -9.94 9.80
CA LEU A 21 7.94 -8.61 9.36
C LEU A 21 7.41 -8.29 7.96
N ALA A 22 7.33 -9.29 7.09
CA ALA A 22 6.77 -9.15 5.75
C ALA A 22 5.33 -8.62 5.77
N VAL A 23 4.46 -9.17 6.64
CA VAL A 23 3.07 -8.68 6.77
C VAL A 23 3.04 -7.25 7.32
N LEU A 24 3.88 -6.94 8.30
CA LEU A 24 3.94 -5.60 8.89
C LEU A 24 4.47 -4.54 7.92
N LEU A 25 5.31 -4.93 6.96
CA LEU A 25 5.74 -4.05 5.87
C LEU A 25 4.69 -3.98 4.76
N ALA A 26 4.01 -5.09 4.45
CA ALA A 26 2.99 -5.16 3.41
C ALA A 26 1.77 -4.30 3.75
N ALA A 27 1.36 -4.22 5.03
CA ALA A 27 0.20 -3.44 5.45
C ALA A 27 0.28 -1.94 5.06
N PRO A 28 1.33 -1.17 5.43
CA PRO A 28 1.46 0.22 5.01
C PRO A 28 1.83 0.38 3.53
N LEU A 29 2.33 -0.67 2.87
CA LEU A 29 2.62 -0.68 1.42
C LEU A 29 1.46 -1.24 0.59
N PHE A 30 0.30 -1.49 1.19
CA PHE A 30 -0.72 -2.30 0.52
C PHE A 30 -1.29 -1.59 -0.72
N ALA A 31 -1.51 -0.27 -0.65
CA ALA A 31 -1.86 0.55 -1.81
C ALA A 31 -0.79 0.49 -2.92
N ASP A 32 0.50 0.50 -2.54
CA ASP A 32 1.65 0.38 -3.45
C ASP A 32 1.73 -1.01 -4.13
N ILE A 33 1.15 -2.04 -3.50
CA ILE A 33 1.02 -3.39 -4.08
C ILE A 33 -0.18 -3.49 -5.02
N LEU A 34 -1.26 -2.76 -4.73
CA LEU A 34 -2.50 -2.81 -5.50
C LEU A 34 -2.43 -2.04 -6.83
N TRP A 35 -1.82 -0.84 -6.85
CA TRP A 35 -1.90 0.03 -8.03
C TRP A 35 -1.38 -0.59 -9.34
N PRO A 36 -0.33 -1.44 -9.40
CA PRO A 36 0.11 -2.00 -10.68
C PRO A 36 -0.96 -2.94 -11.24
N LEU A 37 -1.71 -3.64 -10.38
CA LEU A 37 -2.82 -4.49 -10.79
C LEU A 37 -3.96 -3.64 -11.35
N PHE A 38 -4.30 -2.53 -10.69
CA PHE A 38 -5.37 -1.64 -11.16
C PHE A 38 -5.01 -0.90 -12.44
N LEU A 39 -3.73 -0.58 -12.66
CA LEU A 39 -3.25 -0.09 -13.95
C LEU A 39 -3.44 -1.14 -15.06
N LEU A 40 -3.07 -2.40 -14.80
CA LEU A 40 -3.23 -3.48 -15.77
C LEU A 40 -4.70 -3.73 -16.12
N LEU A 41 -5.61 -3.52 -15.15
CA LEU A 41 -7.06 -3.57 -15.35
C LEU A 41 -7.64 -2.29 -16.01
N GLY A 42 -6.83 -1.23 -16.16
CA GLY A 42 -7.27 0.04 -16.72
C GLY A 42 -8.17 0.88 -15.80
N TRP A 43 -8.25 0.54 -14.52
CA TRP A 43 -9.04 1.28 -13.52
C TRP A 43 -8.34 2.54 -13.02
N GLU A 44 -7.02 2.59 -13.18
CA GLU A 44 -6.16 3.69 -12.78
C GLU A 44 -5.26 4.08 -13.95
N GLN A 45 -4.71 5.29 -13.89
CA GLN A 45 -3.98 5.86 -15.00
C GLN A 45 -2.64 6.46 -14.57
N VAL A 46 -1.58 5.96 -15.22
CA VAL A 46 -0.26 6.57 -15.24
C VAL A 46 0.06 7.02 -16.67
N ARG A 47 0.80 8.11 -16.81
CA ARG A 47 1.39 8.53 -18.08
C ARG A 47 2.90 8.48 -17.95
N ILE A 48 3.57 8.01 -19.01
CA ILE A 48 5.03 8.08 -19.11
C ILE A 48 5.38 9.47 -19.61
N ASP A 49 6.00 10.27 -18.74
CA ASP A 49 6.39 11.65 -18.99
C ASP A 49 7.82 11.90 -18.50
N PRO A 50 8.83 11.71 -19.38
CA PRO A 50 10.23 11.87 -19.00
C PRO A 50 10.53 13.30 -18.50
N GLY A 51 11.07 13.39 -17.29
CA GLY A 51 11.41 14.67 -16.66
C GLY A 51 10.32 15.24 -15.75
N ASN A 52 9.14 14.60 -15.65
CA ASN A 52 8.07 15.04 -14.75
C ASN A 52 8.51 15.09 -13.28
N THR A 53 9.27 14.08 -12.83
CA THR A 53 9.95 14.14 -11.53
C THR A 53 11.43 13.81 -11.67
N LYS A 54 12.25 14.26 -10.70
CA LYS A 54 13.68 13.92 -10.64
C LYS A 54 13.96 12.43 -10.37
N PHE A 55 12.96 11.69 -9.89
CA PHE A 55 13.12 10.31 -9.42
C PHE A 55 12.49 9.28 -10.36
N THR A 56 11.36 9.60 -10.99
CA THR A 56 10.64 8.70 -11.91
C THR A 56 10.12 9.47 -13.15
N PRO A 57 10.04 8.81 -14.32
CA PRO A 57 9.45 9.39 -15.53
C PRO A 57 7.91 9.20 -15.57
N PHE A 58 7.25 9.22 -14.42
CA PHE A 58 5.81 8.94 -14.32
C PHE A 58 5.03 10.18 -13.90
N ASP A 59 3.92 10.40 -14.60
CA ASP A 59 2.86 11.32 -14.23
C ASP A 59 1.66 10.52 -13.70
N PHE A 60 1.35 10.73 -12.42
CA PHE A 60 0.35 9.98 -11.68
C PHE A 60 -1.02 10.63 -11.86
N VAL A 61 -1.70 10.29 -12.96
CA VAL A 61 -2.91 11.00 -13.42
C VAL A 61 -4.14 10.74 -12.54
N SER A 62 -4.46 9.48 -12.26
CA SER A 62 -5.68 9.13 -11.51
C SER A 62 -5.59 7.79 -10.79
N TYR A 63 -5.79 7.82 -9.47
CA TYR A 63 -5.66 6.67 -8.55
C TYR A 63 -6.81 6.58 -7.53
N PRO A 64 -8.08 6.57 -7.96
CA PRO A 64 -9.21 6.58 -7.04
C PRO A 64 -9.36 5.27 -6.25
N TRP A 65 -8.84 4.15 -6.74
CA TRP A 65 -9.08 2.83 -6.18
C TRP A 65 -7.99 2.37 -5.24
N SER A 66 -6.72 2.69 -5.52
CA SER A 66 -5.58 2.34 -4.67
C SER A 66 -5.21 3.44 -3.69
N HIS A 67 -5.37 4.74 -4.04
CA HIS A 67 -4.81 5.85 -3.27
C HIS A 67 -5.81 6.99 -2.95
N SER A 68 -7.12 6.74 -3.02
CA SER A 68 -8.08 7.69 -2.44
C SER A 68 -8.20 7.48 -0.94
N LEU A 69 -8.41 8.57 -0.19
CA LEU A 69 -8.56 8.52 1.27
C LEU A 69 -9.63 7.50 1.72
N LEU A 70 -10.76 7.46 1.00
CA LEU A 70 -11.82 6.51 1.28
C LEU A 70 -11.34 5.07 1.07
N MET A 71 -10.69 4.80 -0.06
CA MET A 71 -10.22 3.45 -0.37
C MET A 71 -9.08 3.00 0.52
N ASP A 72 -8.19 3.89 0.96
CA ASP A 72 -7.15 3.57 1.95
C ASP A 72 -7.77 3.06 3.25
N VAL A 73 -8.85 3.70 3.73
CA VAL A 73 -9.58 3.21 4.92
C VAL A 73 -10.20 1.84 4.65
N VAL A 74 -10.80 1.64 3.47
CA VAL A 74 -11.40 0.35 3.08
C VAL A 74 -10.34 -0.75 3.04
N TRP A 75 -9.20 -0.50 2.39
CA TRP A 75 -8.13 -1.47 2.23
C TRP A 75 -7.41 -1.77 3.54
N ALA A 76 -7.14 -0.77 4.37
CA ALA A 76 -6.57 -0.98 5.71
C ALA A 76 -7.50 -1.85 6.56
N THR A 77 -8.81 -1.57 6.53
CA THR A 77 -9.81 -2.35 7.24
C THR A 77 -9.89 -3.79 6.71
N ALA A 78 -9.96 -3.97 5.40
CA ALA A 78 -10.02 -5.28 4.76
C ALA A 78 -8.77 -6.11 5.06
N PHE A 79 -7.58 -5.52 4.94
CA PHE A 79 -6.30 -6.16 5.27
C PHE A 79 -6.28 -6.61 6.73
N SER A 80 -6.70 -5.73 7.65
CA SER A 80 -6.77 -6.04 9.08
C SER A 80 -7.72 -7.21 9.38
N ILE A 81 -8.92 -7.21 8.80
CA ILE A 81 -9.91 -8.29 8.96
C ILE A 81 -9.37 -9.61 8.44
N VAL A 82 -8.82 -9.62 7.21
CA VAL A 82 -8.26 -10.84 6.60
C VAL A 82 -7.08 -11.36 7.42
N TYR A 83 -6.18 -10.47 7.86
CA TYR A 83 -5.07 -10.87 8.71
C TYR A 83 -5.55 -11.49 10.01
N TYR A 84 -6.50 -10.85 10.70
CA TYR A 84 -7.06 -11.34 11.96
C TYR A 84 -7.74 -12.70 11.78
N ALA A 85 -8.56 -12.86 10.73
CA ALA A 85 -9.28 -14.10 10.45
C ALA A 85 -8.34 -15.29 10.17
N ILE A 86 -7.21 -15.06 9.51
CA ILE A 86 -6.24 -16.12 9.21
C ILE A 86 -5.36 -16.41 10.43
N SER A 87 -4.78 -15.37 11.03
CA SER A 87 -3.76 -15.53 12.07
C SER A 87 -4.34 -15.76 13.46
N HIS A 88 -5.61 -15.43 13.68
CA HIS A 88 -6.25 -15.39 15.00
C HIS A 88 -5.40 -14.62 16.02
N TYR A 89 -4.76 -13.53 15.56
CA TYR A 89 -3.81 -12.75 16.33
C TYR A 89 -4.46 -12.19 17.60
N ARG A 90 -3.96 -12.62 18.77
CA ARG A 90 -4.39 -12.16 20.10
C ARG A 90 -3.32 -11.29 20.75
#